data_AF-A0A2Z6NMR2-F1
#
_entry.id   AF-A0A2Z6NMR2-F1
#
_cell.length_a   1.000
_cell.length_b   1.000
_cell.length_c   1.000
_cell.angle_alpha   90.00
_cell.angle_beta   90.00
_cell.angle_gamma   90.00
#
_symmetry.space_group_name_H-M   'P 1'
#
loop_
_entity.id
_entity.type
_entity.pdbx_description
1 polymer ?
#
loop_
_entity_poly.entity_id
_entity_poly.type
_entity_poly.pdbx_seq_one_letter_code
_entity_poly.pdbx_strand_id
1 'polypeptide(L)' 'MVMKLDIEEGCRTPKHSGCRIPVMVCPPAPKKKPGVNSTKKRVPPKNGYFEHPDLELIFRVVPSQQGKALISSSKF' A
#
# COMPACT_ATOMS: atom_id res chain seq x y z
N MET A 1 -33.60 16.22 -30.46
CA MET A 1 -33.35 14.94 -29.77
C MET A 1 -32.47 15.24 -28.57
N VAL A 2 -33.07 15.32 -27.39
CA VAL A 2 -32.35 15.58 -26.13
C VAL A 2 -31.72 14.27 -25.66
N MET A 3 -30.40 14.26 -25.47
CA MET A 3 -29.66 13.11 -24.97
C MET A 3 -29.88 13.03 -23.46
N LYS A 4 -30.65 12.02 -23.04
CA LYS A 4 -30.83 11.67 -21.64
C LYS A 4 -29.51 11.04 -21.18
N LEU A 5 -28.72 11.82 -20.44
CA LEU A 5 -27.52 11.32 -19.77
C LEU A 5 -27.97 10.65 -18.48
N ASP A 6 -28.22 9.35 -18.55
CA ASP A 6 -28.41 8.51 -17.36
C ASP A 6 -27.07 8.49 -16.60
N ILE A 7 -26.98 9.34 -15.57
CA ILE A 7 -25.76 9.58 -14.76
C ILE A 7 -25.26 8.30 -14.04
N GLU A 8 -26.06 7.23 -13.98
CA GLU A 8 -25.62 5.92 -13.46
C GLU A 8 -24.63 5.18 -14.39
N GLU A 9 -24.58 5.54 -15.68
CA GLU A 9 -23.50 5.19 -16.60
C GLU A 9 -22.50 6.35 -16.71
N GLY A 10 -21.84 6.67 -15.59
CA GLY A 10 -20.72 7.61 -15.60
C GLY A 10 -19.60 7.18 -16.57
N CYS A 11 -18.60 8.04 -16.77
CA CYS A 11 -17.41 7.78 -17.59
C CYS A 11 -16.73 6.45 -17.18
N ARG A 12 -17.04 5.37 -17.89
CA ARG A 12 -16.52 4.02 -17.65
C ARG A 12 -15.73 3.56 -18.86
N THR A 13 -14.70 2.76 -18.60
CA THR A 13 -13.90 2.14 -19.67
C THR A 13 -14.82 1.30 -20.58
N PRO A 14 -14.86 1.58 -21.90
CA PRO A 14 -15.65 0.80 -22.84
C PRO A 14 -15.26 -0.68 -22.82
N LYS A 15 -16.24 -1.57 -22.67
CA LYS A 15 -16.02 -3.02 -22.54
C LYS A 15 -16.08 -3.79 -23.87
N HIS A 16 -16.44 -3.13 -24.97
CA HIS A 16 -16.62 -3.80 -26.27
C HIS A 16 -15.27 -4.25 -26.86
N SER A 17 -15.30 -5.29 -27.69
CA SER A 17 -14.10 -5.92 -28.26
C SER A 17 -13.17 -4.96 -29.02
N GLY A 18 -13.72 -4.05 -29.83
CA GLY A 18 -12.95 -3.03 -30.56
C GLY A 18 -12.20 -1.98 -29.69
N CYS A 19 -12.49 -1.86 -28.40
CA CYS A 19 -11.76 -0.97 -27.47
C CYS A 19 -10.85 -1.77 -26.52
N ARG A 20 -10.87 -3.10 -26.59
CA ARG A 20 -10.11 -3.96 -25.68
C ARG A 20 -8.66 -4.03 -26.15
N ILE A 21 -7.74 -3.61 -25.28
CA ILE A 21 -6.30 -3.72 -25.55
C ILE A 21 -5.96 -5.22 -25.70
N PRO A 22 -5.25 -5.61 -26.77
CA PRO A 22 -4.86 -7.01 -26.96
C PRO A 22 -4.01 -7.48 -25.79
N VAL A 23 -4.28 -8.71 -25.33
CA VAL A 23 -3.51 -9.33 -24.26
C VAL A 23 -2.13 -9.67 -24.81
N MET A 24 -1.14 -8.84 -24.49
CA MET A 24 0.26 -9.15 -24.73
C MET A 24 0.81 -9.96 -23.55
N VAL A 25 1.70 -10.91 -23.84
CA VAL A 25 2.42 -11.65 -22.80
C VAL A 25 3.25 -10.63 -22.02
N CYS A 26 2.97 -10.50 -20.72
CA CYS A 26 3.71 -9.59 -19.86
C CYS A 26 5.18 -10.02 -19.86
N PRO A 27 6.14 -9.12 -20.14
CA PRO A 27 7.54 -9.50 -20.08
C PRO A 27 7.89 -9.99 -18.67
N PRO A 28 8.87 -10.90 -18.55
CA PRO A 28 9.30 -11.38 -17.24
C PRO A 28 9.71 -10.22 -16.34
N ALA A 29 9.38 -10.34 -15.04
CA ALA A 29 9.64 -9.28 -14.07
C ALA A 29 11.12 -8.89 -14.05
N PRO A 30 11.44 -7.58 -13.96
CA PRO A 30 12.82 -7.13 -13.82
C PRO A 30 13.49 -7.77 -12.59
N LYS A 31 14.72 -8.23 -12.74
CA LYS A 31 15.49 -8.79 -11.62
C LYS A 31 15.90 -7.66 -10.67
N LYS A 32 15.59 -7.83 -9.38
CA LYS A 32 16.05 -6.89 -8.34
C LYS A 32 17.58 -6.93 -8.28
N LYS A 33 18.22 -5.77 -8.42
CA LYS A 33 19.67 -5.65 -8.21
C LYS A 33 19.98 -6.00 -6.74
N PRO A 34 21.08 -6.73 -6.45
CA PRO A 34 21.52 -6.89 -5.08
C PRO A 34 21.72 -5.50 -4.47
N GLY A 35 21.20 -5.30 -3.26
CA GLY A 35 21.33 -4.01 -2.59
C GLY A 35 22.81 -3.69 -2.38
N VAL A 36 23.27 -2.53 -2.83
CA VAL A 36 24.65 -2.03 -2.59
C VAL A 36 25.01 -2.03 -1.09
N ASN A 37 23.99 -2.14 -0.23
CA ASN A 37 24.04 -1.98 1.20
C ASN A 37 23.65 -3.28 1.94
N SER A 38 23.34 -4.39 1.24
CA SER A 38 22.79 -5.58 1.92
C SER A 38 23.79 -6.30 2.83
N THR A 39 25.09 -6.08 2.62
CA THR A 39 26.16 -6.62 3.48
C THR A 39 26.62 -5.62 4.56
N LYS A 40 26.34 -4.33 4.39
CA LYS A 40 26.75 -3.29 5.32
C LYS A 40 25.59 -3.02 6.27
N LYS A 41 25.78 -3.29 7.56
CA LYS A 41 24.80 -2.91 8.60
C LYS A 41 24.40 -1.44 8.35
N ARG A 42 23.10 -1.16 8.28
CA ARG A 42 22.60 0.21 8.19
C ARG A 42 23.00 0.94 9.46
N VAL A 43 24.11 1.68 9.40
CA VAL A 43 24.54 2.55 10.48
C VAL A 43 23.77 3.87 10.33
N PRO A 44 23.29 4.47 11.43
CA PRO A 44 22.75 5.83 11.41
C PRO A 44 23.69 6.82 10.72
N PRO A 45 23.17 7.89 10.10
CA PRO A 45 24.00 8.97 9.61
C PRO A 45 24.89 9.53 10.73
N LYS A 46 26.10 9.98 10.37
CA LYS A 46 27.09 10.47 11.34
C LYS A 46 26.57 11.60 12.25
N ASN A 47 25.62 12.39 11.74
CA ASN A 47 25.06 13.54 12.43
C ASN A 47 23.69 13.25 13.06
N GLY A 48 23.35 11.97 13.24
CA GLY A 48 22.00 11.56 13.63
C GLY A 48 21.01 11.63 12.48
N TYR A 49 19.77 11.25 12.76
CA TYR A 49 18.66 11.49 11.86
C TYR A 49 18.14 12.90 12.07
N PHE A 50 17.27 13.37 11.17
CA PHE A 50 16.60 14.64 11.36
C PHE A 50 15.79 14.62 12.66
N GLU A 51 16.08 15.52 13.60
CA GLU A 51 15.34 15.66 14.86
C GLU A 51 14.44 16.89 14.76
N HIS A 52 13.19 16.69 14.33
CA HIS A 52 12.16 17.73 14.41
C HIS A 52 11.40 17.57 15.73
N PRO A 53 11.09 18.68 16.45
CA PRO A 53 10.30 18.60 17.69
C PRO A 53 8.95 17.90 17.50
N ASP A 54 8.42 17.90 16.28
CA ASP A 54 7.12 17.33 15.97
C ASP A 54 7.16 15.84 15.56
N LEU A 55 8.33 15.19 15.47
CA LEU A 55 8.39 13.75 15.14
C LEU A 55 7.64 12.91 16.16
N GLU A 56 7.83 13.24 17.44
CA GLU A 56 7.13 12.62 18.57
C GLU A 56 5.64 12.96 18.60
N LEU A 57 5.15 13.89 17.77
CA LEU A 57 3.73 14.18 17.61
C LEU A 57 3.14 13.42 16.41
N ILE A 58 3.88 13.35 15.30
CA ILE A 58 3.46 12.68 14.06
C ILE A 58 3.42 11.16 14.23
N PHE A 59 4.41 10.58 14.91
CA PHE A 59 4.54 9.14 15.07
C PHE A 59 4.01 8.60 16.40
N ARG A 60 3.16 9.36 17.10
CA ARG A 60 2.50 8.85 18.31
C ARG A 60 1.69 7.63 17.97
N VAL A 61 2.20 6.48 18.41
CA VAL A 61 1.44 5.24 18.40
C VAL A 61 0.37 5.38 19.48
N VAL A 62 -0.85 5.69 19.06
CA VAL A 62 -2.00 5.55 19.95
C VAL A 62 -2.08 4.07 20.31
N PRO A 63 -2.13 3.69 21.61
CA PRO A 63 -2.33 2.30 21.97
C PRO A 63 -3.65 1.82 21.37
N SER A 64 -3.58 0.97 20.34
CA SER A 64 -4.75 0.25 19.87
C SER A 64 -5.25 -0.54 21.06
N GLN A 65 -6.51 -0.34 21.48
CA GLN A 65 -7.12 -1.14 22.52
C GLN A 65 -6.94 -2.60 22.12
N GLN A 66 -6.05 -3.30 22.83
CA GLN A 66 -5.90 -4.74 22.68
C GLN A 66 -7.24 -5.30 23.11
N GLY A 67 -8.05 -5.74 22.15
CA GLY A 67 -9.25 -6.50 22.42
C GLY A 67 -8.82 -7.66 23.32
N LYS A 68 -9.28 -7.64 24.57
CA LYS A 68 -8.95 -8.68 25.53
C LYS A 68 -9.48 -9.98 24.93
N ALA A 69 -8.58 -10.83 24.43
CA ALA A 69 -8.94 -12.19 24.07
C ALA A 69 -9.33 -12.89 25.37
N LEU A 70 -10.64 -12.98 25.63
CA LEU A 70 -11.19 -13.84 26.66
C LEU A 70 -11.05 -15.28 26.18
N ILE A 71 -9.86 -15.86 26.38
CA ILE A 71 -9.72 -17.31 26.37
C ILE A 71 -10.29 -17.84 27.67
N SER A 72 -11.56 -18.26 27.64
CA SER A 72 -12.13 -19.08 28.70
C SER A 72 -11.54 -20.49 28.59
N SER A 73 -10.59 -20.78 29.46
CA SER A 73 -10.14 -22.14 29.73
C SER A 73 -11.27 -22.90 30.45
N SER A 74 -12.18 -23.52 29.71
CA SER A 74 -13.10 -24.50 30.31
C SER A 74 -12.42 -25.86 30.33
N LYS A 75 -12.17 -26.36 31.54
CA LYS A 75 -11.57 -27.65 31.84
C LYS A 75 -12.51 -28.34 32.84
N PHE A 76 -13.43 -29.16 32.34
CA PHE A 76 -13.83 -30.49 32.83
C PHE A 76 -14.89 -31.06 31.88
#